data_AF-A0A973JEW8-F1
#
_entry.id   AF-A0A973JEW8-F1
#
_cell.length_a   1.000
_cell.length_b   1.000
_cell.length_c   1.000
_cell.angle_alpha   90.00
_cell.angle_beta   90.00
_cell.angle_gamma   90.00
#
_symmetry.space_group_name_H-M   'P 1'
#
loop_
_entity.id
_entity.type
_entity.pdbx_description
1 polymer ?
#
loop_
_entity_poly.entity_id
_entity_poly.type
_entity_poly.pdbx_seq_one_letter_code
_entity_poly.pdbx_strand_id
1 'polypeptide(L)'
;MELSKFSVGNEGREVFWNAESYEGLLFAFTAVALAIFGYGVYRRWQMWTALGKPETRHDNMGERIKLLFLNGFLQIKTFRDIYPGIMHGLIFFGFFVLIFGAAFDATEFHIAEPLGVPFLTGKFYLVFSFLMELFGLFVLLGVLMAAERRYVSKPDRLGYKGTSDNTPDDAIVLLLLGSIIVTGFVIEALRIHVTNPPWEVWSFIGYTMSKAFAGMNHDTAKILHKVMWWTH
;
A
#
# COMPACT_ATOMS: atom_id res chain seq x y z
N MET A 1 28.79 -0.42 18.78
CA MET A 1 28.81 0.75 17.86
C MET A 1 29.21 0.21 16.50
N GLU A 2 28.27 -0.44 15.80
CA GLU A 2 28.50 -0.83 14.41
C GLU A 2 28.39 0.45 13.58
N LEU A 3 29.52 0.95 13.11
CA LEU A 3 29.58 2.05 12.14
C LEU A 3 29.07 1.51 10.81
N SER A 4 27.74 1.57 10.70
CA SER A 4 26.88 1.68 9.51
C SER A 4 27.16 0.73 8.33
N LYS A 5 26.33 -0.32 8.24
CA LYS A 5 26.05 -1.05 6.98
C LYS A 5 25.72 -0.09 5.82
N PHE A 6 25.17 1.09 6.12
CA PHE A 6 24.74 2.09 5.14
C PHE A 6 25.60 3.35 5.20
N SER A 7 26.06 3.86 4.06
CA SER A 7 26.86 5.08 3.96
C SER A 7 26.61 5.78 2.64
N VAL A 8 27.16 6.98 2.45
CA VAL A 8 27.08 7.66 1.15
C VAL A 8 27.78 6.79 0.09
N GLY A 9 27.07 6.45 -0.99
CA GLY A 9 27.50 5.46 -1.99
C GLY A 9 27.06 4.01 -1.72
N ASN A 10 26.51 3.74 -0.53
CA ASN A 10 25.84 2.49 -0.16
C ASN A 10 24.57 2.81 0.64
N GLU A 11 23.70 3.63 0.04
CA GLU A 11 22.48 4.15 0.68
C GLU A 11 21.52 3.01 1.01
N GLY A 12 20.81 3.11 2.14
CA GLY A 12 19.88 2.07 2.56
C GLY A 12 19.26 2.39 3.90
N ARG A 13 18.41 1.48 4.37
CA ARG A 13 17.85 1.49 5.71
C ARG A 13 17.68 0.07 6.22
N GLU A 14 17.59 -0.06 7.52
CA GLU A 14 17.13 -1.29 8.16
C GLU A 14 15.61 -1.43 7.95
N VAL A 15 15.17 -2.60 7.46
CA VAL A 15 13.78 -2.83 7.03
C VAL A 15 12.81 -2.82 8.22
N PHE A 16 13.13 -3.56 9.29
CA PHE A 16 12.33 -3.67 10.51
C PHE A 16 12.88 -2.84 11.67
N TRP A 17 13.58 -1.75 11.38
CA TRP A 17 14.17 -0.87 12.39
C TRP A 17 13.19 -0.59 13.52
N ASN A 18 13.60 -0.87 14.76
CA ASN A 18 12.81 -0.61 15.97
C ASN A 18 11.49 -1.42 16.05
N ALA A 19 11.35 -2.50 15.28
CA ALA A 19 10.19 -3.40 15.25
C ALA A 19 10.54 -4.91 15.12
N GLU A 20 11.81 -5.31 15.03
CA GLU A 20 12.26 -6.71 14.84
C GLU A 20 11.64 -7.72 15.83
N SER A 21 11.43 -7.32 17.09
CA SER A 21 10.93 -8.23 18.14
C SER A 21 9.48 -8.70 17.97
N TYR A 22 8.74 -8.16 17.01
CA TYR A 22 7.28 -8.34 16.90
C TYR A 22 6.85 -9.29 15.77
N GLU A 23 7.79 -9.81 14.98
CA GLU A 23 7.51 -10.61 13.78
C GLU A 23 6.60 -11.82 14.03
N GLY A 24 6.85 -12.58 15.10
CA GLY A 24 6.04 -13.77 15.40
C GLY A 24 4.55 -13.46 15.62
N LEU A 25 4.26 -12.33 16.28
CA LEU A 25 2.89 -11.87 16.48
C LEU A 25 2.28 -11.30 15.18
N LEU A 26 3.08 -10.55 14.42
CA LEU A 26 2.65 -10.04 13.10
C LEU A 26 2.21 -11.20 12.21
N PHE A 27 3.05 -12.23 12.03
CA PHE A 27 2.72 -13.38 11.19
C PHE A 27 1.51 -14.16 11.69
N ALA A 28 1.31 -14.26 13.01
CA ALA A 28 0.11 -14.88 13.57
C ALA A 28 -1.16 -14.10 13.18
N PHE A 29 -1.14 -12.76 13.30
CA PHE A 29 -2.27 -11.92 12.86
C PHE A 29 -2.47 -11.94 11.35
N THR A 30 -1.39 -11.95 10.56
CA THR A 30 -1.47 -12.12 9.10
C THR A 30 -2.14 -13.44 8.74
N ALA A 31 -1.79 -14.55 9.40
CA ALA A 31 -2.42 -15.84 9.17
C ALA A 31 -3.93 -15.82 9.49
N VAL A 32 -4.33 -15.18 10.59
CA VAL A 32 -5.75 -14.99 10.94
C VAL A 32 -6.46 -14.14 9.88
N ALA A 33 -5.88 -13.02 9.45
CA ALA A 33 -6.44 -12.15 8.43
C ALA A 33 -6.60 -12.88 7.09
N LEU A 34 -5.60 -13.66 6.67
CA LEU A 34 -5.65 -14.48 5.45
C LEU A 34 -6.70 -15.59 5.54
N ALA A 35 -6.90 -16.20 6.72
CA ALA A 35 -7.95 -17.19 6.92
C ALA A 35 -9.35 -16.57 6.79
N ILE A 36 -9.57 -15.38 7.37
CA ILE A 36 -10.83 -14.64 7.25
C ILE A 36 -11.08 -14.25 5.78
N PHE A 37 -10.07 -13.70 5.11
CA PHE A 37 -10.13 -13.35 3.70
C PHE A 37 -10.44 -14.57 2.83
N GLY A 38 -9.73 -15.68 3.04
CA GLY A 38 -9.93 -16.93 2.30
C GLY A 38 -11.33 -17.50 2.49
N TYR A 39 -11.87 -17.47 3.71
CA TYR A 39 -13.25 -17.86 3.98
C TYR A 39 -14.27 -16.94 3.29
N GLY A 40 -14.02 -15.63 3.28
CA GLY A 40 -14.85 -14.66 2.54
C GLY A 40 -14.88 -14.92 1.04
N VAL A 41 -13.70 -15.18 0.44
CA VAL A 41 -13.57 -15.55 -0.97
C VAL A 41 -14.30 -16.87 -1.25
N TYR A 42 -14.14 -17.88 -0.39
CA TYR A 42 -14.83 -19.15 -0.52
C TYR A 42 -16.36 -18.98 -0.52
N ARG A 43 -16.92 -18.21 0.41
CA ARG A 43 -18.36 -17.91 0.43
C ARG A 43 -18.82 -17.20 -0.83
N ARG A 44 -18.03 -16.26 -1.35
CA ARG A 44 -18.34 -15.55 -2.59
C ARG A 44 -18.31 -16.49 -3.80
N TRP A 45 -17.32 -17.40 -3.83
CA TRP A 45 -17.22 -18.43 -4.85
C TRP A 45 -18.41 -19.38 -4.83
N GLN A 46 -18.83 -19.87 -3.66
CA GLN A 46 -20.03 -20.70 -3.52
C GLN A 46 -21.28 -20.00 -4.08
N MET A 47 -21.44 -18.70 -3.80
CA MET A 47 -22.55 -17.90 -4.34
C MET A 47 -22.49 -17.82 -5.87
N TRP A 48 -21.31 -17.58 -6.45
CA TRP A 48 -21.14 -17.55 -7.91
C TRP A 48 -21.41 -18.90 -8.57
N THR A 49 -21.05 -20.00 -7.92
CA THR A 49 -21.33 -21.34 -8.45
C THR A 49 -22.80 -21.74 -8.29
N ALA A 50 -23.47 -21.28 -7.24
CA ALA A 50 -24.88 -21.61 -6.97
C ALA A 50 -25.85 -20.80 -7.83
N LEU A 51 -25.56 -19.50 -8.05
CA LEU A 51 -26.42 -18.58 -8.82
C LEU A 51 -25.98 -18.40 -10.27
N GLY A 52 -24.74 -18.77 -10.61
CA GLY A 52 -24.18 -18.61 -11.94
C GLY A 52 -24.80 -19.54 -12.96
N LYS A 53 -24.94 -19.07 -14.20
CA LYS A 53 -25.33 -19.92 -15.33
C LYS A 53 -24.16 -20.83 -15.75
N PRO A 54 -24.44 -22.01 -16.32
CA PRO A 54 -23.41 -22.83 -16.95
C PRO A 54 -22.68 -22.00 -18.01
N GLU A 55 -21.36 -21.91 -17.89
CA GLU A 55 -20.49 -21.12 -18.78
C GLU A 55 -19.25 -21.95 -19.08
N THR A 56 -18.91 -22.11 -20.36
CA THR A 56 -17.67 -22.78 -20.76
C THR A 56 -16.53 -21.79 -20.52
N ARG A 57 -15.56 -22.14 -19.67
CA ARG A 57 -14.46 -21.21 -19.29
C ARG A 57 -13.16 -21.44 -20.05
N HIS A 58 -13.12 -22.49 -20.87
CA HIS A 58 -11.92 -22.90 -21.61
C HIS A 58 -11.97 -22.55 -23.09
N ASP A 59 -13.08 -21.98 -23.56
CA ASP A 59 -13.20 -21.47 -24.92
C ASP A 59 -12.52 -20.10 -25.06
N ASN A 60 -12.04 -19.78 -26.26
CA ASN A 60 -11.54 -18.44 -26.60
C ASN A 60 -10.49 -17.87 -25.62
N MET A 61 -9.64 -18.72 -25.05
CA MET A 61 -8.73 -18.37 -23.95
C MET A 61 -7.86 -17.14 -24.25
N GLY A 62 -7.34 -17.03 -25.48
CA GLY A 62 -6.53 -15.88 -25.89
C GLY A 62 -7.29 -14.55 -25.79
N GLU A 63 -8.54 -14.52 -26.26
CA GLU A 63 -9.38 -13.31 -26.17
C GLU A 63 -9.78 -13.03 -24.72
N ARG A 64 -10.06 -14.06 -23.91
CA ARG A 64 -10.37 -13.89 -22.47
C ARG A 64 -9.18 -13.30 -21.70
N ILE A 65 -7.96 -13.80 -21.93
CA ILE A 65 -6.73 -13.26 -21.32
C ILE A 65 -6.49 -11.83 -21.76
N LYS A 66 -6.65 -11.54 -23.07
CA LYS A 66 -6.54 -10.19 -23.59
C LYS A 66 -7.56 -9.26 -22.93
N LEU A 67 -8.82 -9.66 -22.82
CA LEU A 67 -9.86 -8.86 -22.17
C LEU A 67 -9.62 -8.68 -20.67
N LEU A 68 -9.06 -9.68 -19.98
CA LEU A 68 -8.64 -9.58 -18.59
C LEU A 68 -7.52 -8.54 -18.44
N PHE A 69 -6.51 -8.58 -19.31
CA PHE A 69 -5.43 -7.61 -19.28
C PHE A 69 -5.93 -6.20 -19.61
N LEU A 70 -6.67 -6.03 -20.70
CA LEU A 70 -7.17 -4.73 -21.16
C LEU A 70 -8.18 -4.10 -20.19
N ASN A 71 -9.12 -4.88 -19.66
CA ASN A 71 -10.21 -4.34 -18.84
C ASN A 71 -10.01 -4.53 -17.34
N GLY A 72 -9.26 -5.56 -16.92
CA GLY A 72 -8.93 -5.81 -15.52
C GLY A 72 -7.68 -5.04 -15.11
N PHE A 73 -6.56 -5.27 -15.77
CA PHE A 73 -5.28 -4.65 -15.41
C PHE A 73 -5.16 -3.19 -15.92
N LEU A 74 -5.38 -2.95 -17.21
CA LEU A 74 -5.31 -1.60 -17.79
C LEU A 74 -6.58 -0.76 -17.58
N GLN A 75 -7.65 -1.37 -17.07
CA GLN A 75 -8.91 -0.69 -16.72
C GLN A 75 -9.53 0.14 -17.86
N ILE A 76 -9.31 -0.21 -19.14
CA ILE A 76 -9.70 0.62 -20.30
C ILE A 76 -11.19 0.99 -20.30
N LYS A 77 -12.07 0.08 -19.86
CA LYS A 77 -13.50 0.35 -19.74
C LYS A 77 -13.83 1.39 -18.66
N THR A 78 -13.10 1.40 -17.55
CA THR A 78 -13.27 2.39 -16.47
C THR A 78 -12.88 3.77 -16.96
N PHE A 79 -11.84 3.88 -17.78
CA PHE A 79 -11.39 5.13 -18.41
C PHE A 79 -12.33 5.73 -19.45
N ARG A 80 -13.46 5.08 -19.77
CA ARG A 80 -14.53 5.71 -20.56
C ARG A 80 -15.12 6.93 -19.86
N ASP A 81 -15.04 6.96 -18.53
CA ASP A 81 -15.29 8.15 -17.72
C ASP A 81 -13.97 8.59 -17.08
N ILE A 82 -13.46 9.75 -17.50
CA ILE A 82 -12.09 10.17 -17.17
C ILE A 82 -11.90 10.29 -15.66
N TYR A 83 -12.86 10.87 -14.93
CA TYR A 83 -12.72 11.08 -13.49
C TYR A 83 -12.61 9.76 -12.72
N PRO A 84 -13.57 8.80 -12.81
CA PRO A 84 -13.42 7.50 -12.16
C PRO A 84 -12.26 6.66 -12.69
N GLY A 85 -11.88 6.83 -13.97
CA GLY A 85 -10.72 6.19 -14.57
C GLY A 85 -9.42 6.61 -13.88
N ILE A 86 -9.16 7.92 -13.78
CA ILE A 86 -8.00 8.46 -13.06
C ILE A 86 -8.04 8.04 -11.58
N MET A 87 -9.18 8.20 -10.92
CA MET A 87 -9.37 7.83 -9.52
C MET A 87 -9.03 6.36 -9.25
N HIS A 88 -9.57 5.42 -10.04
CA HIS A 88 -9.25 3.99 -9.89
C HIS A 88 -7.82 3.67 -10.28
N GLY A 89 -7.29 4.28 -11.34
CA GLY A 89 -5.92 4.08 -11.78
C GLY A 89 -4.91 4.47 -10.71
N LEU A 90 -5.11 5.63 -10.06
CA LEU A 90 -4.28 6.10 -8.95
C LEU A 90 -4.28 5.12 -7.76
N ILE A 91 -5.46 4.64 -7.35
CA ILE A 91 -5.57 3.66 -6.26
C ILE A 91 -4.94 2.33 -6.65
N PHE A 92 -5.32 1.78 -7.81
CA PHE A 92 -4.92 0.44 -8.24
C PHE A 92 -3.42 0.34 -8.52
N PHE A 93 -2.87 1.23 -9.37
CA PHE A 93 -1.44 1.20 -9.68
C PHE A 93 -0.60 1.68 -8.49
N GLY A 94 -1.15 2.58 -7.67
CA GLY A 94 -0.64 2.92 -6.34
C GLY A 94 -0.36 1.69 -5.50
N PHE A 95 -1.42 0.96 -5.14
CA PHE A 95 -1.29 -0.26 -4.33
C PHE A 95 -0.52 -1.37 -5.04
N PHE A 96 -0.59 -1.48 -6.37
CA PHE A 96 0.19 -2.44 -7.13
C PHE A 96 1.69 -2.21 -6.95
N VAL A 97 2.16 -0.97 -6.96
CA VAL A 97 3.58 -0.70 -6.68
C VAL A 97 3.91 -0.94 -5.20
N LEU A 98 3.06 -0.47 -4.28
CA LEU A 98 3.30 -0.59 -2.84
C LEU A 98 3.34 -2.05 -2.35
N ILE A 99 2.53 -2.95 -2.92
CA ILE A 99 2.56 -4.37 -2.54
C ILE A 99 3.88 -5.04 -2.96
N PHE A 100 4.45 -4.66 -4.12
CA PHE A 100 5.80 -5.09 -4.49
C PHE A 100 6.86 -4.43 -3.60
N GLY A 101 6.62 -3.20 -3.15
CA GLY A 101 7.40 -2.54 -2.10
C GLY A 101 7.53 -3.39 -0.85
N ALA A 102 6.40 -3.78 -0.27
CA ALA A 102 6.34 -4.66 0.89
C ALA A 102 6.96 -6.03 0.63
N ALA A 103 6.75 -6.61 -0.56
CA ALA A 103 7.37 -7.87 -0.94
C ALA A 103 8.90 -7.78 -1.03
N PHE A 104 9.44 -6.66 -1.53
CA PHE A 104 10.88 -6.42 -1.60
C PHE A 104 11.48 -6.24 -0.21
N ASP A 105 10.84 -5.44 0.66
CA ASP A 105 11.24 -5.30 2.06
C ASP A 105 11.28 -6.66 2.78
N ALA A 106 10.21 -7.45 2.65
CA ALA A 106 10.15 -8.79 3.25
C ALA A 106 11.22 -9.74 2.69
N THR A 107 11.47 -9.68 1.37
CA THR A 107 12.50 -10.50 0.71
C THR A 107 13.90 -10.07 1.16
N GLU A 108 14.15 -8.76 1.25
CA GLU A 108 15.43 -8.22 1.73
C GLU A 108 15.75 -8.78 3.11
N PHE A 109 14.83 -8.61 4.06
CA PHE A 109 15.07 -8.97 5.44
C PHE A 109 15.09 -10.49 5.71
N HIS A 110 14.12 -11.24 5.16
CA HIS A 110 14.01 -12.67 5.48
C HIS A 110 14.83 -13.60 4.59
N ILE A 111 15.29 -13.12 3.42
CA ILE A 111 15.97 -13.96 2.42
C ILE A 111 17.32 -13.36 2.05
N ALA A 112 17.35 -12.13 1.55
CA ALA A 112 18.56 -11.56 0.95
C ALA A 112 19.66 -11.26 1.99
N GLU A 113 19.30 -10.63 3.11
CA GLU A 113 20.23 -10.32 4.20
C GLU A 113 20.80 -11.59 4.86
N PRO A 114 20.00 -12.61 5.23
CA PRO A 114 20.53 -13.88 5.77
C PRO A 114 21.43 -14.64 4.79
N LEU A 115 21.19 -14.51 3.48
CA LEU A 115 22.04 -15.09 2.44
C LEU A 115 23.27 -14.23 2.10
N GLY A 116 23.42 -13.05 2.71
CA GLY A 116 24.54 -12.15 2.45
C GLY A 116 24.50 -11.44 1.09
N VAL A 117 23.31 -11.34 0.47
CA VAL A 117 23.10 -10.73 -0.86
C VAL A 117 22.07 -9.59 -0.82
N PRO A 118 22.23 -8.58 0.06
CA PRO A 118 21.28 -7.46 0.16
C PRO A 118 21.18 -6.70 -1.17
N PHE A 119 19.96 -6.38 -1.60
CA PHE A 119 19.70 -5.70 -2.87
C PHE A 119 19.04 -4.33 -2.69
N LEU A 120 18.42 -4.05 -1.54
CA LEU A 120 17.91 -2.72 -1.17
C LEU A 120 19.05 -1.80 -0.71
N THR A 121 20.03 -1.59 -1.58
CA THR A 121 21.19 -0.73 -1.33
C THR A 121 21.52 0.21 -2.50
N GLY A 122 22.26 1.28 -2.20
CA GLY A 122 22.76 2.24 -3.18
C GLY A 122 21.64 2.91 -3.99
N LYS A 123 21.90 3.07 -5.30
CA LYS A 123 20.94 3.68 -6.23
C LYS A 123 19.60 2.95 -6.32
N PHE A 124 19.59 1.63 -6.13
CA PHE A 124 18.35 0.86 -6.18
C PHE A 124 17.44 1.27 -5.02
N TYR A 125 17.99 1.35 -3.81
CA TYR A 125 17.27 1.84 -2.65
C TYR A 125 16.71 3.26 -2.84
N LEU A 126 17.49 4.18 -3.42
CA LEU A 126 17.03 5.56 -3.64
C LEU A 126 15.81 5.63 -4.57
N VAL A 127 15.87 4.93 -5.72
CA VAL A 127 14.73 4.88 -6.66
C VAL A 127 13.54 4.18 -6.01
N PHE A 128 13.78 3.09 -5.30
CA PHE A 128 12.76 2.36 -4.56
C PHE A 128 12.04 3.27 -3.56
N SER A 129 12.78 3.97 -2.69
CA SER A 129 12.25 4.92 -1.69
C SER A 129 11.40 6.01 -2.35
N PHE A 130 11.89 6.63 -3.43
CA PHE A 130 11.13 7.63 -4.16
C PHE A 130 9.83 7.08 -4.77
N LEU A 131 9.86 5.86 -5.31
CA LEU A 131 8.66 5.24 -5.88
C LEU A 131 7.63 4.90 -4.78
N MET A 132 8.06 4.46 -3.61
CA MET A 132 7.14 4.20 -2.49
C MET A 132 6.40 5.48 -2.08
N GLU A 133 7.11 6.61 -2.00
CA GLU A 133 6.52 7.92 -1.72
C GLU A 133 5.53 8.38 -2.80
N LEU A 134 5.96 8.32 -4.06
CA LEU A 134 5.17 8.79 -5.19
C LEU A 134 3.86 8.00 -5.32
N PHE A 135 3.94 6.67 -5.25
CA PHE A 135 2.76 5.81 -5.40
C PHE A 135 1.89 5.81 -4.14
N GLY A 136 2.46 6.01 -2.94
CA GLY A 136 1.69 6.33 -1.73
C GLY A 136 0.85 7.59 -1.93
N LEU A 137 1.44 8.67 -2.47
CA LEU A 137 0.71 9.90 -2.76
C LEU A 137 -0.38 9.69 -3.81
N PHE A 138 -0.12 8.88 -4.85
CA PHE A 138 -1.14 8.51 -5.82
C PHE A 138 -2.34 7.82 -5.17
N VAL A 139 -2.11 6.83 -4.29
CA VAL A 139 -3.21 6.20 -3.55
C VAL A 139 -3.98 7.24 -2.75
N LEU A 140 -3.29 8.10 -1.98
CA LEU A 140 -3.95 9.09 -1.14
C LEU A 140 -4.82 10.06 -1.96
N LEU A 141 -4.30 10.55 -3.09
CA LEU A 141 -5.05 11.39 -4.02
C LEU A 141 -6.26 10.66 -4.60
N GLY A 142 -6.10 9.40 -5.01
CA GLY A 142 -7.19 8.57 -5.52
C GLY A 142 -8.28 8.32 -4.47
N VAL A 143 -7.91 8.09 -3.21
CA VAL A 143 -8.85 7.94 -2.09
C VAL A 143 -9.60 9.25 -1.82
N LEU A 144 -8.92 10.39 -1.86
CA LEU A 144 -9.55 11.71 -1.70
C LEU A 144 -10.55 11.99 -2.84
N MET A 145 -10.20 11.67 -4.08
CA MET A 145 -11.11 11.74 -5.23
C MET A 145 -12.33 10.81 -5.05
N ALA A 146 -12.10 9.59 -4.55
CA ALA A 146 -13.18 8.65 -4.28
C ALA A 146 -14.13 9.14 -3.18
N ALA A 147 -13.60 9.70 -2.09
CA ALA A 147 -14.37 10.30 -1.02
C ALA A 147 -15.16 11.53 -1.51
N GLU A 148 -14.53 12.44 -2.25
CA GLU A 148 -15.17 13.61 -2.84
C GLU A 148 -16.33 13.19 -3.75
N ARG A 149 -16.08 12.27 -4.70
CA ARG A 149 -17.11 11.80 -5.62
C ARG A 149 -18.27 11.12 -4.91
N ARG A 150 -17.99 10.40 -3.81
CA ARG A 150 -18.99 9.62 -3.06
C ARG A 150 -19.80 10.44 -2.07
N TYR A 151 -19.22 11.46 -1.44
CA TYR A 151 -19.86 12.22 -0.35
C TYR A 151 -20.16 13.67 -0.69
N VAL A 152 -19.56 14.24 -1.73
CA VAL A 152 -19.75 15.63 -2.17
C VAL A 152 -20.46 15.67 -3.52
N SER A 153 -19.78 15.35 -4.62
CA SER A 153 -20.34 15.50 -5.98
C SER A 153 -21.54 14.59 -6.27
N LYS A 154 -21.55 13.35 -5.77
CA LYS A 154 -22.65 12.37 -5.89
C LYS A 154 -23.33 12.35 -7.27
N PRO A 155 -22.59 12.08 -8.36
CA PRO A 155 -23.18 12.10 -9.70
C PRO A 155 -24.32 11.07 -9.83
N ASP A 156 -25.38 11.38 -10.58
CA ASP A 156 -26.61 10.57 -10.67
C ASP A 156 -26.37 9.08 -10.97
N ARG A 157 -25.33 8.78 -11.75
CA ARG A 157 -24.88 7.43 -12.11
C ARG A 157 -24.23 6.62 -10.97
N LEU A 158 -23.97 7.24 -9.82
CA LEU A 158 -23.44 6.56 -8.63
C LEU A 158 -24.56 5.87 -7.83
N GLY A 159 -25.80 6.33 -7.96
CA GLY A 159 -26.95 5.72 -7.32
C GLY A 159 -27.66 4.69 -8.22
N TYR A 160 -28.49 3.86 -7.60
CA TYR A 160 -29.47 3.06 -8.33
C TYR A 160 -30.83 3.74 -8.27
N LYS A 161 -31.46 4.00 -9.42
CA LYS A 161 -32.78 4.64 -9.53
C LYS A 161 -32.93 5.97 -8.76
N GLY A 162 -31.89 6.79 -8.74
CA GLY A 162 -31.91 8.09 -8.05
C GLY A 162 -31.77 8.01 -6.51
N THR A 163 -31.57 6.81 -5.96
CA THR A 163 -31.18 6.63 -4.55
C THR A 163 -29.69 6.36 -4.44
N SER A 164 -29.03 7.03 -3.48
CA SER A 164 -27.63 6.79 -3.14
C SER A 164 -27.41 5.32 -2.78
N ASP A 165 -26.38 4.69 -3.37
CA ASP A 165 -25.99 3.31 -3.03
C ASP A 165 -25.06 3.21 -1.83
N ASN A 166 -24.67 4.37 -1.24
CA ASN A 166 -23.72 4.44 -0.14
C ASN A 166 -24.14 3.59 1.05
N THR A 167 -23.20 2.77 1.49
CA THR A 167 -23.25 2.01 2.73
C THR A 167 -22.17 2.53 3.69
N PRO A 168 -22.29 2.25 5.00
CA PRO A 168 -21.20 2.50 5.96
C PRO A 168 -19.89 1.82 5.54
N ASP A 169 -19.97 0.66 4.89
CA ASP A 169 -18.82 -0.11 4.42
C ASP A 169 -17.96 0.69 3.42
N ASP A 170 -18.59 1.49 2.56
CA ASP A 170 -17.84 2.35 1.62
C ASP A 170 -16.96 3.38 2.35
N ALA A 171 -17.48 3.95 3.45
CA ALA A 171 -16.73 4.91 4.26
C ALA A 171 -15.59 4.20 4.99
N ILE A 172 -15.87 3.03 5.56
CA ILE A 172 -14.88 2.23 6.28
C ILE A 172 -13.73 1.84 5.35
N VAL A 173 -14.02 1.37 4.13
CA VAL A 173 -12.98 1.01 3.16
C VAL A 173 -12.13 2.21 2.78
N LEU A 174 -12.74 3.36 2.46
CA LEU A 174 -11.97 4.57 2.13
C LEU A 174 -11.12 5.07 3.30
N LEU A 175 -11.64 4.99 4.53
CA LEU A 175 -10.88 5.32 5.73
C LEU A 175 -9.69 4.37 5.90
N LEU A 176 -9.87 3.05 5.76
CA LEU A 176 -8.79 2.08 5.88
C LEU A 176 -7.71 2.28 4.80
N LEU A 177 -8.10 2.48 3.53
CA LEU A 177 -7.16 2.74 2.43
C LEU A 177 -6.40 4.06 2.60
N GLY A 178 -7.03 5.11 3.12
CA GLY A 178 -6.34 6.36 3.43
C GLY A 178 -5.42 6.21 4.64
N SER A 179 -5.89 5.51 5.68
CA SER A 179 -5.17 5.36 6.94
C SER A 179 -3.89 4.57 6.76
N ILE A 180 -3.90 3.46 6.01
CA ILE A 180 -2.69 2.66 5.76
C ILE A 180 -1.59 3.49 5.10
N ILE A 181 -1.93 4.38 4.16
CA ILE A 181 -0.95 5.25 3.52
C ILE A 181 -0.41 6.31 4.48
N VAL A 182 -1.31 6.99 5.20
CA VAL A 182 -0.93 8.04 6.16
C VAL A 182 -0.07 7.48 7.28
N THR A 183 -0.44 6.33 7.84
CA THR A 183 0.35 5.68 8.90
C THR A 183 1.72 5.26 8.36
N GLY A 184 1.82 4.81 7.11
CA GLY A 184 3.09 4.49 6.45
C GLY A 184 4.04 5.69 6.38
N PHE A 185 3.55 6.84 5.92
CA PHE A 185 4.35 8.08 5.89
C PHE A 185 4.78 8.56 7.28
N VAL A 186 3.90 8.41 8.29
CA VAL A 186 4.22 8.78 9.67
C VAL A 186 5.30 7.86 10.25
N ILE A 187 5.22 6.54 10.01
CA ILE A 187 6.25 5.59 10.43
C ILE A 187 7.60 5.97 9.83
N GLU A 188 7.64 6.22 8.52
CA GLU A 188 8.87 6.61 7.83
C GLU A 188 9.42 7.95 8.36
N ALA A 189 8.57 8.95 8.57
CA ALA A 189 8.96 10.24 9.12
C ALA A 189 9.56 10.12 10.53
N LEU A 190 8.97 9.28 11.39
CA LEU A 190 9.49 9.01 12.73
C LEU A 190 10.85 8.29 12.69
N ARG A 191 11.03 7.32 11.77
CA ARG A 191 12.33 6.69 11.52
C ARG A 191 13.37 7.71 11.09
N ILE A 192 13.07 8.51 10.06
CA ILE A 192 13.98 9.52 9.50
C ILE A 192 14.35 10.55 10.56
N HIS A 193 13.42 10.99 11.41
CA HIS A 193 13.70 11.91 12.52
C HIS A 193 14.79 11.37 13.45
N VAL A 194 14.77 10.07 13.73
CA VAL A 194 15.72 9.44 14.66
C VAL A 194 17.05 9.05 14.00
N THR A 195 17.01 8.51 12.78
CA THR A 195 18.21 7.98 12.09
C THR A 195 18.92 9.04 11.24
N ASN A 196 18.18 10.03 10.74
CA ASN A 196 18.63 11.18 9.93
C ASN A 196 19.76 10.91 8.90
N PRO A 197 19.65 9.90 8.00
CA PRO A 197 20.59 9.75 6.90
C PRO A 197 20.45 10.88 5.88
N PRO A 198 21.56 11.34 5.27
CA PRO A 198 21.53 12.48 4.33
C PRO A 198 20.80 12.19 3.01
N TRP A 199 20.61 10.92 2.64
CA TRP A 199 19.96 10.51 1.40
C TRP A 199 18.44 10.34 1.49
N GLU A 200 17.85 10.43 2.68
CA GLU A 200 16.40 10.29 2.86
C GLU A 200 15.59 11.42 2.21
N VAL A 201 16.25 12.41 1.61
CA VAL A 201 15.60 13.37 0.71
C VAL A 201 14.86 12.71 -0.46
N TRP A 202 15.20 11.46 -0.82
CA TRP A 202 14.46 10.65 -1.79
C TRP A 202 13.13 10.13 -1.23
N SER A 203 13.05 9.90 0.08
CA SER A 203 11.80 9.71 0.83
C SER A 203 11.16 11.07 1.10
N PHE A 204 10.76 11.80 0.06
CA PHE A 204 10.50 13.24 0.14
C PHE A 204 9.32 13.62 1.06
N ILE A 205 8.30 12.79 1.23
CA ILE A 205 7.17 13.08 2.12
C ILE A 205 7.60 12.78 3.55
N GLY A 206 8.13 11.58 3.81
CA GLY A 206 8.66 11.17 5.10
C GLY A 206 9.73 12.15 5.61
N TYR A 207 10.65 12.58 4.75
CA TYR A 207 11.68 13.58 5.07
C TYR A 207 11.12 14.97 5.34
N THR A 208 10.07 15.38 4.63
CA THR A 208 9.42 16.66 4.91
C THR A 208 8.63 16.59 6.22
N MET A 209 7.91 15.50 6.45
CA MET A 209 7.14 15.25 7.67
C MET A 209 8.04 15.06 8.89
N SER A 210 9.24 14.50 8.75
CA SER A 210 10.17 14.29 9.87
C SER A 210 10.56 15.61 10.54
N LYS A 211 10.61 16.71 9.77
CA LYS A 211 10.88 18.06 10.29
C LYS A 211 9.80 18.54 11.26
N ALA A 212 8.57 18.05 11.16
CA ALA A 212 7.52 18.34 12.15
C ALA A 212 7.85 17.76 13.54
N PHE A 213 8.76 16.79 13.61
CA PHE A 213 9.22 16.16 14.85
C PHE A 213 10.53 16.74 15.39
N ALA A 214 11.10 17.81 14.80
CA ALA A 214 12.42 18.33 15.18
C ALA A 214 12.60 18.69 16.68
N GLY A 215 11.51 19.00 17.39
CA GLY A 215 11.53 19.26 18.84
C GLY A 215 11.25 18.03 19.73
N MET A 216 10.96 16.87 19.12
CA MET A 216 10.64 15.63 19.81
C MET A 216 11.93 14.89 20.16
N ASN A 217 12.08 14.47 21.42
CA ASN A 217 13.19 13.61 21.80
C ASN A 217 13.13 12.24 21.08
N HIS A 218 14.28 11.61 20.87
CA HIS A 218 14.36 10.39 20.07
C HIS A 218 13.69 9.18 20.73
N ASP A 219 13.62 9.12 22.07
CA ASP A 219 13.00 7.99 22.77
C ASP A 219 11.47 8.01 22.60
N THR A 220 10.85 9.18 22.72
CA THR A 220 9.43 9.39 22.41
C THR A 220 9.15 9.05 20.95
N ALA A 221 10.01 9.48 20.01
CA ALA A 221 9.84 9.17 18.59
C ALA A 221 9.91 7.66 18.32
N LYS A 222 10.83 6.93 18.98
CA LYS A 222 10.89 5.46 18.89
C LYS A 222 9.65 4.78 19.45
N ILE A 223 9.08 5.28 20.54
CA ILE A 223 7.82 4.75 21.10
C ILE A 223 6.67 4.98 20.12
N LEU A 224 6.51 6.20 19.62
CA LEU A 224 5.49 6.54 18.63
C LEU A 224 5.66 5.71 17.35
N HIS A 225 6.90 5.49 16.91
CA HIS A 225 7.18 4.64 15.76
C HIS A 225 6.62 3.23 15.97
N LYS A 226 6.84 2.61 17.12
CA LYS A 226 6.29 1.27 17.43
C LYS A 226 4.76 1.26 17.46
N VAL A 227 4.14 2.27 18.06
CA VAL A 227 2.67 2.40 18.10
C VAL A 227 2.10 2.54 16.70
N MET A 228 2.70 3.40 15.88
CA MET A 228 2.29 3.61 14.50
C MET A 228 2.52 2.36 13.64
N TRP A 229 3.64 1.66 13.84
CA TRP A 229 3.96 0.41 13.16
C TRP A 229 2.92 -0.69 13.45
N TRP A 230 2.42 -0.79 14.68
CA TRP A 230 1.32 -1.72 15.01
C TRP A 230 -0.05 -1.28 14.48
N THR A 231 -0.24 0.04 14.31
CA THR A 231 -1.49 0.61 13.81
C THR A 231 -1.61 0.49 12.29
N HIS A 232 -0.48 0.60 11.60
CA HIS A 232 -0.34 0.36 10.16
C HIS A 232 -0.47 -1.14 9.86
#